data_AF-A0A2W2CI70-F1
#
_entry.id   AF-A0A2W2CI70-F1
#
_cell.length_a   1.000
_cell.length_b   1.000
_cell.length_c   1.000
_cell.angle_alpha   90.00
_cell.angle_beta   90.00
_cell.angle_gamma   90.00
#
_symmetry.space_group_name_H-M   'P 1'
#
loop_
_entity.id
_entity.type
_entity.pdbx_description
1 polymer ?
#
loop_
_entity_poly.entity_id
_entity_poly.type
_entity_poly.pdbx_seq_one_letter_code
_entity_poly.pdbx_strand_id
1 'polypeptide(L)'
;MGTEQAWSRPARRRRPVRAGIVFAGIGVGLCCVGVAGLGAWNVQVVTQAAGPVRQTAEGFLREVTVGNTDGAYQRLCADARTRWSELGFTSWVRTPPVVRDYEILDVSVATRGGKPHGTVTVQLTREGGATEQRDLSVVRDDDGWRVCGDPY
;
A
#
# COMPACT_ATOMS: atom_id res chain seq x y z
N MET A 1 -78.86 -31.55 -34.23
CA MET A 1 -78.27 -31.71 -32.89
C MET A 1 -76.76 -31.81 -33.08
N GLY A 2 -76.03 -30.75 -32.75
CA GLY A 2 -74.61 -30.60 -33.05
C GLY A 2 -73.71 -31.26 -32.00
N THR A 3 -72.70 -31.99 -32.45
CA THR A 3 -71.65 -32.55 -31.60
C THR A 3 -70.52 -31.54 -31.46
N GLU A 4 -70.39 -30.92 -30.29
CA GLU A 4 -69.28 -30.02 -29.97
C GLU A 4 -67.98 -30.84 -29.80
N GLN A 5 -67.03 -30.63 -30.70
CA GLN A 5 -65.68 -31.19 -30.60
C GLN A 5 -64.89 -30.39 -29.55
N ALA A 6 -64.59 -31.04 -28.41
CA ALA A 6 -63.77 -30.45 -27.35
C ALA A 6 -62.32 -30.25 -27.83
N TRP A 7 -61.95 -29.00 -28.07
CA TRP A 7 -60.59 -28.61 -28.48
C TRP A 7 -59.66 -28.56 -27.26
N SER A 8 -58.85 -29.58 -27.03
CA SER A 8 -57.80 -29.54 -26.00
C SER A 8 -56.57 -28.79 -26.50
N ARG A 9 -56.36 -27.55 -26.05
CA ARG A 9 -55.10 -26.80 -26.26
C ARG A 9 -54.01 -27.38 -25.35
N PRO A 10 -52.85 -27.85 -25.85
CA PRO A 10 -51.76 -28.26 -24.99
C PRO A 10 -51.19 -27.03 -24.27
N ALA A 11 -51.24 -27.04 -22.93
CA ALA A 11 -50.59 -26.04 -22.11
C ALA A 11 -49.08 -26.11 -22.35
N ARG A 12 -48.52 -25.13 -23.08
CA ARG A 12 -47.07 -24.95 -23.20
C ARG A 12 -46.51 -24.66 -21.80
N ARG A 13 -45.88 -25.66 -21.18
CA ARG A 13 -45.05 -25.53 -19.98
C ARG A 13 -43.85 -24.62 -20.32
N ARG A 14 -44.05 -23.31 -20.23
CA ARG A 14 -42.97 -22.33 -20.38
C ARG A 14 -42.03 -22.52 -19.21
N ARG A 15 -40.78 -22.90 -19.49
CA ARG A 15 -39.67 -23.20 -18.57
C ARG A 15 -39.25 -21.94 -17.77
N PRO A 16 -39.83 -21.60 -16.61
CA PRO A 16 -39.48 -20.36 -15.91
C PRO A 16 -38.21 -20.55 -15.05
N VAL A 17 -38.01 -21.79 -14.58
CA VAL A 17 -36.92 -22.20 -13.68
C VAL A 17 -35.56 -22.10 -14.37
N ARG A 18 -35.47 -22.45 -15.67
CA ARG A 18 -34.20 -22.39 -16.41
C ARG A 18 -33.72 -20.95 -16.63
N ALA A 19 -34.64 -20.01 -16.86
CA ALA A 19 -34.29 -18.60 -16.97
C ALA A 19 -33.84 -18.04 -15.62
N GLY A 20 -34.56 -18.36 -14.54
CA GLY A 20 -34.19 -17.94 -13.18
C GLY A 20 -32.79 -18.41 -12.74
N ILE A 21 -32.43 -19.66 -13.06
CA ILE A 21 -31.09 -20.21 -12.75
C ILE A 21 -29.98 -19.47 -13.51
N VAL A 22 -30.22 -19.12 -14.78
CA VAL A 22 -29.24 -18.37 -15.59
C VAL A 22 -29.00 -16.97 -15.02
N PHE A 23 -30.07 -16.24 -14.66
CA PHE A 23 -29.92 -14.91 -14.07
C PHE A 23 -29.26 -14.95 -12.69
N ALA A 24 -29.59 -15.95 -11.85
CA ALA A 24 -28.93 -16.14 -10.57
C ALA A 24 -27.43 -16.44 -10.75
N GLY A 25 -27.07 -17.30 -11.71
CA GLY A 25 -25.68 -17.60 -12.04
C GLY A 25 -24.90 -16.38 -12.55
N ILE A 26 -25.51 -15.55 -13.40
CA ILE A 26 -24.91 -14.30 -13.88
C ILE A 26 -24.72 -13.31 -12.72
N GLY A 27 -25.70 -13.18 -11.83
CA GLY A 27 -25.61 -12.29 -10.67
C GLY A 27 -24.49 -12.69 -9.70
N VAL A 28 -24.37 -13.99 -9.39
CA VAL A 28 -23.28 -14.51 -8.56
C VAL A 28 -21.93 -14.35 -9.26
N GLY A 29 -21.86 -14.66 -10.56
CA GLY A 29 -20.64 -14.48 -11.35
C GLY A 29 -20.16 -13.03 -11.37
N LEU A 30 -21.07 -12.07 -11.60
CA LEU A 30 -20.74 -10.64 -11.57
C LEU A 30 -20.33 -10.16 -10.17
N CYS A 31 -20.96 -10.67 -9.11
CA CYS A 31 -20.58 -10.35 -7.73
C CYS A 31 -19.16 -10.85 -7.42
N CYS A 32 -18.84 -12.09 -7.78
CA CYS A 32 -17.52 -12.66 -7.57
C CYS A 32 -16.44 -11.98 -8.42
N VAL A 33 -16.73 -11.67 -9.69
CA VAL A 33 -15.81 -10.93 -10.56
C VAL A 33 -15.61 -9.49 -10.08
N GLY A 34 -16.66 -8.84 -9.58
CA GLY A 34 -16.56 -7.49 -9.01
C GLY A 34 -15.69 -7.45 -7.76
N VAL A 35 -15.89 -8.38 -6.82
CA VAL A 35 -15.08 -8.47 -5.59
C VAL A 35 -13.63 -8.86 -5.90
N ALA A 36 -13.42 -9.85 -6.79
CA ALA A 36 -12.08 -10.26 -7.20
C ALA A 36 -11.35 -9.14 -7.97
N GLY A 37 -12.05 -8.41 -8.84
CA GLY A 37 -11.49 -7.28 -9.59
C GLY A 37 -11.11 -6.10 -8.70
N LEU A 38 -11.96 -5.73 -7.73
CA LEU A 38 -11.67 -4.68 -6.75
C LEU A 38 -10.53 -5.08 -5.79
N GLY A 39 -10.45 -6.36 -5.42
CA GLY A 39 -9.36 -6.91 -4.62
C GLY A 39 -8.03 -6.90 -5.37
N ALA A 40 -8.02 -7.40 -6.62
CA ALA A 40 -6.82 -7.45 -7.44
C ALA A 40 -6.28 -6.03 -7.75
N TRP A 41 -7.16 -5.07 -8.04
CA TRP A 41 -6.75 -3.67 -8.26
C TRP A 41 -6.09 -3.06 -7.02
N ASN A 42 -6.65 -3.28 -5.83
CA ASN A 42 -6.06 -2.80 -4.58
C ASN A 42 -4.68 -3.41 -4.33
N VAL A 43 -4.53 -4.73 -4.51
CA VAL A 43 -3.26 -5.42 -4.32
C VAL A 43 -2.22 -4.92 -5.33
N GLN A 44 -2.61 -4.67 -6.58
CA GLN A 44 -1.70 -4.21 -7.61
C GLN A 44 -1.20 -2.78 -7.36
N VAL A 45 -2.06 -1.87 -6.89
CA VAL A 45 -1.65 -0.51 -6.50
C VAL A 45 -0.72 -0.52 -5.28
N VAL A 46 -1.02 -1.36 -4.28
CA VAL A 46 -0.21 -1.50 -3.06
C VAL A 46 1.17 -2.10 -3.37
N THR A 47 1.21 -3.16 -4.18
CA THR A 47 2.48 -3.81 -4.56
C THR A 47 3.34 -2.95 -5.48
N GLN A 48 2.74 -2.16 -6.37
CA GLN A 48 3.48 -1.19 -7.18
C GLN A 48 4.09 -0.05 -6.36
N ALA A 49 3.46 0.32 -5.23
CA ALA A 49 3.97 1.37 -4.35
C ALA A 49 5.13 0.90 -3.46
N ALA A 50 5.29 -0.41 -3.21
CA ALA A 50 6.35 -0.94 -2.37
C ALA A 50 7.76 -0.66 -2.92
N GLY A 51 7.93 -0.71 -4.25
CA GLY A 51 9.21 -0.41 -4.90
C GLY A 51 9.68 1.04 -4.65
N PRO A 52 8.88 2.05 -5.02
CA PRO A 52 9.19 3.45 -4.72
C PRO A 52 9.39 3.74 -3.22
N VAL A 53 8.57 3.15 -2.34
CA VAL A 53 8.71 3.30 -0.88
C VAL A 53 10.08 2.78 -0.41
N ARG A 54 10.47 1.59 -0.86
CA ARG A 54 11.79 1.01 -0.57
C ARG A 54 12.92 1.93 -1.04
N GLN A 55 12.86 2.37 -2.30
CA GLN A 55 13.89 3.24 -2.90
C GLN A 55 14.04 4.57 -2.15
N THR A 56 12.94 5.17 -1.71
CA THR A 56 12.98 6.40 -0.89
C THR A 56 13.67 6.15 0.44
N ALA A 57 13.32 5.05 1.13
CA ALA A 57 13.95 4.70 2.41
C ALA A 57 15.44 4.36 2.25
N GLU A 58 15.82 3.57 1.24
CA GLU A 58 17.22 3.27 0.92
C GLU A 58 18.01 4.53 0.61
N GLY A 59 17.43 5.45 -0.16
CA GLY A 59 18.04 6.73 -0.46
C GLY A 59 18.33 7.53 0.80
N PHE A 60 17.35 7.66 1.69
CA PHE A 60 17.51 8.37 2.96
C PHE A 60 18.57 7.73 3.87
N LEU A 61 18.49 6.42 4.08
CA LEU A 61 19.44 5.66 4.91
C LEU A 61 20.87 5.74 4.36
N ARG A 62 21.03 5.71 3.04
CA ARG A 62 22.32 5.91 2.38
C ARG A 62 22.91 7.26 2.74
N GLU A 63 22.15 8.35 2.59
CA GLU A 63 22.64 9.69 2.96
C GLU A 63 23.04 9.76 4.44
N VAL A 64 22.26 9.14 5.33
CA VAL A 64 22.57 9.06 6.76
C VAL A 64 23.89 8.31 7.02
N THR A 65 24.07 7.12 6.42
CA THR A 65 25.28 6.31 6.63
C THR A 65 26.56 6.95 6.09
N VAL A 66 26.48 7.68 4.97
CA VAL A 66 27.63 8.40 4.41
C VAL A 66 27.86 9.76 5.09
N GLY A 67 27.03 10.13 6.07
CA GLY A 67 27.14 11.38 6.83
C GLY A 67 26.64 12.63 6.09
N ASN A 68 25.96 12.46 4.95
CA ASN A 68 25.32 13.54 4.21
C ASN A 68 23.97 13.93 4.83
N THR A 69 24.03 14.61 5.97
CA THR A 69 22.84 15.01 6.73
C THR A 69 21.95 15.97 5.95
N ASP A 70 22.51 16.84 5.13
CA ASP A 70 21.73 17.81 4.34
C ASP A 70 20.92 17.08 3.25
N GLY A 71 21.56 16.13 2.55
CA GLY A 71 20.87 15.26 1.59
C GLY A 71 19.79 14.40 2.23
N ALA A 72 20.05 13.86 3.43
CA ALA A 72 19.05 13.12 4.19
C ALA A 72 17.86 14.02 4.59
N TYR A 73 18.13 15.25 5.04
CA TYR A 73 17.10 16.22 5.42
C TYR A 73 16.19 16.60 4.25
N GLN A 74 16.75 16.76 3.04
CA GLN A 74 15.94 17.05 1.85
C GLN A 74 15.02 15.89 1.43
N ARG A 75 15.25 14.67 1.93
CA ARG A 75 14.38 13.50 1.67
C ARG A 75 13.22 13.37 2.67
N LEU A 76 13.23 14.19 3.73
CA LEU A 76 12.13 14.29 4.67
C LEU A 76 10.91 14.95 4.01
N CYS A 77 9.72 14.55 4.47
CA CYS A 77 8.48 15.17 4.05
C CYS A 77 8.29 16.56 4.66
N ALA A 78 7.37 17.34 4.11
CA ALA A 78 7.10 18.69 4.60
C ALA A 78 6.80 18.73 6.11
N ASP A 79 5.96 17.82 6.61
CA ASP A 79 5.60 17.75 8.04
C ASP A 79 6.80 17.44 8.96
N ALA A 80 7.71 16.56 8.54
CA ALA A 80 8.91 16.30 9.32
C ALA A 80 9.84 17.52 9.33
N ARG A 81 9.94 18.25 8.21
CA ARG A 81 10.74 19.48 8.06
C ARG A 81 10.16 20.70 8.79
N THR A 82 8.87 20.70 9.14
CA THR A 82 8.30 21.73 10.03
C THR A 82 8.59 21.44 11.49
N ARG A 83 8.64 20.15 11.88
CA ARG A 83 8.95 19.71 13.25
C ARG A 83 10.44 19.77 13.57
N TRP A 84 11.29 19.43 12.61
CA TRP A 84 12.74 19.38 12.77
C TRP A 84 13.39 20.45 11.90
N SER A 85 14.12 21.38 12.52
CA SER A 85 15.00 22.25 11.76
C SER A 85 16.16 21.44 11.18
N GLU A 86 16.74 21.91 10.07
CA GLU A 86 17.89 21.25 9.41
C GLU A 86 19.08 21.06 10.37
N LEU A 87 19.35 22.09 11.19
CA LEU A 87 20.37 22.03 12.24
C LEU A 87 20.01 21.01 13.33
N GLY A 88 18.76 20.97 13.76
CA GLY A 88 18.27 20.01 14.76
C GLY A 88 18.38 18.57 14.27
N PHE A 89 17.97 18.31 13.03
CA PHE A 89 18.12 17.01 12.38
C PHE A 89 19.60 16.61 12.23
N THR A 90 20.46 17.54 11.81
CA THR A 90 21.90 17.26 11.62
C THR A 90 22.60 16.97 12.94
N SER A 91 22.35 17.77 13.97
CA SER A 91 22.81 17.49 15.34
C SER A 91 22.28 16.14 15.81
N TRP A 92 21.02 15.89 15.47
CA TRP A 92 20.28 14.64 15.56
C TRP A 92 21.10 13.40 15.24
N VAL A 93 21.21 13.21 13.93
CA VAL A 93 21.79 12.06 13.26
C VAL A 93 23.28 11.86 13.61
N ARG A 94 23.99 12.93 13.96
CA ARG A 94 25.41 12.88 14.32
C ARG A 94 25.65 12.53 15.79
N THR A 95 24.60 12.45 16.61
CA THR A 95 24.74 12.07 18.02
C THR A 95 25.18 10.61 18.12
N PRO A 96 26.32 10.30 18.76
CA PRO A 96 26.76 8.93 18.92
C PRO A 96 25.78 8.09 19.76
N PRO A 97 25.64 6.79 19.47
CA PRO A 97 26.36 6.05 18.44
C PRO A 97 25.71 6.20 17.06
N VAL A 98 26.52 6.67 16.09
CA VAL A 98 26.05 6.99 14.74
C VAL A 98 25.74 5.72 13.95
N VAL A 99 24.81 5.82 13.01
CA VAL A 99 24.46 4.70 12.12
C VAL A 99 25.60 4.46 11.13
N ARG A 100 26.13 3.25 11.09
CA ARG A 100 27.21 2.82 10.18
C ARG A 100 26.70 1.98 9.02
N ASP A 101 25.67 1.18 9.26
CA ASP A 101 25.08 0.31 8.26
C ASP A 101 23.57 0.16 8.48
N TYR A 102 22.87 -0.32 7.45
CA TYR A 102 21.44 -0.60 7.51
C TYR A 102 21.05 -1.79 6.63
N GLU A 103 20.00 -2.49 7.05
CA GLU A 103 19.33 -3.52 6.28
C GLU A 103 17.83 -3.25 6.28
N ILE A 104 17.18 -3.38 5.12
CA ILE A 104 15.72 -3.29 5.03
C ILE A 104 15.13 -4.68 5.15
N LEU A 105 14.49 -4.95 6.28
CA LEU A 105 13.89 -6.24 6.60
C LEU A 105 12.53 -6.42 5.93
N ASP A 106 11.68 -5.39 5.97
CA ASP A 106 10.32 -5.46 5.44
C ASP A 106 9.87 -4.12 4.86
N VAL A 107 8.95 -4.19 3.89
CA VAL A 107 8.28 -3.03 3.32
C VAL A 107 6.80 -3.35 3.19
N SER A 108 5.98 -2.63 3.95
CA SER A 108 4.53 -2.71 3.87
C SER A 108 3.96 -1.38 3.37
N VAL A 109 2.89 -1.46 2.57
CA VAL A 109 2.16 -0.28 2.11
C VAL A 109 0.69 -0.46 2.44
N ALA A 110 0.11 0.56 3.05
CA ALA A 110 -1.30 0.60 3.43
C ALA A 110 -1.91 1.94 3.05
N THR A 111 -3.20 1.95 2.75
CA THR A 111 -3.93 3.19 2.48
C THR A 111 -4.57 3.71 3.77
N ARG A 112 -4.28 4.96 4.14
CA ARG A 112 -4.86 5.65 5.31
C ARG A 112 -5.47 6.97 4.85
N GLY A 113 -6.74 7.21 5.17
CA GLY A 113 -7.44 8.43 4.75
C GLY A 113 -7.46 8.65 3.23
N GLY A 114 -7.44 7.57 2.44
CA GLY A 114 -7.41 7.63 0.97
C GLY A 114 -6.03 7.90 0.36
N LYS A 115 -4.97 8.08 1.16
CA LYS A 115 -3.59 8.24 0.69
C LYS A 115 -2.76 6.99 0.99
N PRO A 116 -1.83 6.58 0.11
CA PRO A 116 -0.97 5.45 0.38
C PRO A 116 0.18 5.87 1.33
N HIS A 117 0.42 5.04 2.33
CA HIS A 117 1.47 5.18 3.34
C HIS A 117 2.31 3.90 3.34
N GLY A 118 3.62 4.06 3.26
CA GLY A 118 4.60 2.99 3.42
C GLY A 118 5.13 2.95 4.84
N THR A 119 5.35 1.74 5.35
CA THR A 119 6.16 1.48 6.54
C THR A 119 7.30 0.57 6.11
N VAL A 120 8.53 1.01 6.38
CA VAL A 120 9.75 0.27 6.05
C VAL A 120 10.42 -0.12 7.36
N THR A 121 10.45 -1.41 7.65
CA THR A 121 11.15 -1.94 8.82
C THR A 121 12.61 -2.15 8.48
N VAL A 122 13.49 -1.54 9.26
CA VAL A 122 14.93 -1.51 9.04
C VAL A 122 15.69 -1.97 10.27
N GLN A 123 16.79 -2.68 10.05
CA GLN A 123 17.78 -2.96 11.07
C GLN A 123 18.95 -2.01 10.86
N LEU A 124 19.27 -1.21 11.86
CA LEU A 124 20.39 -0.29 11.86
C LEU A 124 21.54 -0.91 12.63
N THR A 125 22.76 -0.78 12.10
CA THR A 125 23.97 -1.11 12.83
C THR A 125 24.66 0.19 13.22
N ARG A 126 24.82 0.40 14.52
CA ARG A 126 25.46 1.59 15.07
C ARG A 126 26.96 1.38 15.26
N GLU A 127 27.67 2.48 15.42
CA GLU A 127 29.06 2.45 15.85
C GLU A 127 29.22 1.64 17.15
N GLY A 128 30.18 0.71 17.17
CA GLY A 128 30.30 -0.30 18.23
C GLY A 128 29.61 -1.64 17.93
N GLY A 129 28.93 -1.78 16.79
CA GLY A 129 28.34 -3.04 16.31
C GLY A 129 26.98 -3.38 16.91
N ALA A 130 26.41 -2.49 17.74
CA ALA A 130 25.07 -2.66 18.26
C ALA A 130 24.04 -2.55 17.13
N THR A 131 23.09 -3.50 17.08
CA THR A 131 22.02 -3.50 16.08
C THR A 131 20.68 -3.14 16.70
N GLU A 132 19.85 -2.42 15.95
CA GLU A 132 18.56 -1.92 16.41
C GLU A 132 17.53 -1.96 15.28
N GLN A 133 16.32 -2.45 15.54
CA GLN A 133 15.23 -2.43 14.57
C GLN A 133 14.38 -1.14 14.72
N ARG A 134 14.04 -0.52 13.60
CA ARG A 134 13.20 0.69 13.53
C ARG A 134 12.25 0.65 12.35
N ASP A 135 11.13 1.34 12.49
CA ASP A 135 10.16 1.54 11.42
C ASP A 135 10.27 2.97 10.87
N LEU A 136 10.49 3.08 9.57
CA LEU A 136 10.47 4.33 8.83
C LEU A 136 9.13 4.49 8.13
N SER A 137 8.42 5.57 8.46
CA SER A 137 7.21 5.93 7.75
C SER A 137 7.58 6.72 6.48
N VAL A 138 7.04 6.29 5.35
CA VAL A 138 7.23 6.91 4.05
C VAL A 138 5.87 7.27 3.50
N VAL A 139 5.65 8.53 3.15
CA VAL A 139 4.35 9.00 2.67
C VAL A 139 4.46 9.54 1.27
N ARG A 140 3.33 9.54 0.56
CA ARG A 140 3.20 10.24 -0.70
C ARG A 140 2.99 11.73 -0.44
N ASP A 141 4.02 12.52 -0.72
CA ASP A 141 3.99 13.98 -0.79
C ASP A 141 3.72 14.43 -2.24
N ASP A 142 3.50 15.73 -2.46
CA ASP A 142 3.09 16.29 -3.77
C ASP A 142 4.10 15.98 -4.89
N ASP A 143 5.38 15.99 -4.54
CA ASP A 143 6.54 15.82 -5.41
C ASP A 143 7.15 14.40 -5.38
N GLY A 144 6.56 13.48 -4.61
CA GLY A 144 6.99 12.07 -4.58
C GLY A 144 6.88 11.40 -3.23
N TRP A 145 7.54 10.25 -3.08
CA TRP A 145 7.61 9.56 -1.79
C TRP A 145 8.68 10.19 -0.91
N ARG A 146 8.32 10.53 0.32
CA ARG A 146 9.18 11.22 1.31
C ARG A 146 9.14 10.51 2.65
N VAL A 147 10.23 10.56 3.41
CA VAL A 147 10.28 9.99 4.76
C VAL A 147 9.56 10.95 5.73
N CYS A 148 8.52 10.47 6.39
CA CYS A 148 7.86 11.20 7.48
C CYS A 148 8.01 10.45 8.79
N GLY A 149 8.44 11.14 9.83
CA GLY A 149 8.52 10.59 11.17
C GLY A 149 9.47 11.41 12.01
N ASP A 150 9.57 11.04 13.28
CA ASP A 150 10.66 11.55 14.10
C ASP A 150 11.96 10.84 13.67
N PRO A 151 12.99 11.60 13.27
CA PRO A 151 14.23 11.09 12.72
C PRO A 151 15.11 10.51 13.82
N TYR A 152 14.99 9.20 14.04
CA TYR A 152 15.86 8.33 14.87
C TYR A 152 15.99 8.66 16.35
#